data_AF-A0A9P6BUD7-F1
#
_entry.id   AF-A0A9P6BUD7-F1
#
_cell.length_a   1.000
_cell.length_b   1.000
_cell.length_c   1.000
_cell.angle_alpha   90.00
_cell.angle_beta   90.00
_cell.angle_gamma   90.00
#
_symmetry.space_group_name_H-M   'P 1'
#
loop_
_entity.id
_entity.type
_entity.pdbx_description
1 polymer ?
#
loop_
_entity_poly.entity_id
_entity_poly.type
_entity_poly.pdbx_seq_one_letter_code
_entity_poly.pdbx_strand_id
1 'polypeptide(L)'
;MTESTASDTSNHYRTIEQALDPSIAQHGEIPIPSAVLKADFSITLLSESTSILNASIQRLMDTIHTTPGLSIRGPIRLPKDDKTHSRRVDIKSIQEKQLRAIAEQSGIELSEGAGEEKIQSNGVVVIFDIE
;
A
#
# COMPACT_ATOMS: atom_id res chain seq x y z
N MET A 1 43.74 -69.18 16.01
CA MET A 1 42.41 -68.57 16.17
C MET A 1 42.39 -67.88 17.53
N THR A 2 41.66 -66.76 17.63
CA THR A 2 41.54 -65.77 18.74
C THR A 2 42.55 -64.61 18.71
N GLU A 3 42.03 -63.40 18.43
CA GLU A 3 41.99 -62.28 19.40
C GLU A 3 41.12 -61.14 18.84
N SER A 4 39.93 -60.99 19.43
CA SER A 4 39.19 -59.73 19.48
C SER A 4 39.36 -59.23 20.91
N THR A 5 39.82 -58.00 21.09
CA THR A 5 39.77 -57.32 22.38
C THR A 5 38.93 -56.06 22.24
N ALA A 6 37.87 -56.06 23.04
CA ALA A 6 36.99 -54.95 23.30
C ALA A 6 37.73 -53.82 24.02
N SER A 7 37.28 -52.59 23.81
CA SER A 7 37.71 -51.42 24.58
C SER A 7 36.63 -51.01 25.58
N ASP A 8 36.95 -51.19 26.86
CA ASP A 8 36.56 -50.40 28.03
C ASP A 8 36.70 -48.88 27.75
N THR A 9 36.10 -47.89 28.41
CA THR A 9 35.34 -47.76 29.67
C THR A 9 34.68 -46.35 29.68
N SER A 10 33.61 -46.19 30.47
CA SER A 10 33.27 -45.04 31.34
C SER A 10 33.15 -43.60 30.81
N ASN A 11 31.96 -43.00 30.99
CA ASN A 11 31.75 -41.66 31.55
C ASN A 11 30.30 -41.55 32.07
N HIS A 12 30.03 -41.59 33.38
CA HIS A 12 29.99 -40.46 34.31
C HIS A 12 29.16 -39.26 33.80
N TYR A 13 27.83 -39.29 33.99
CA TYR A 13 27.05 -38.05 34.12
C TYR A 13 26.04 -38.14 35.25
N ARG A 14 26.22 -37.19 36.18
CA ARG A 14 25.45 -36.90 37.38
C ARG A 14 24.04 -36.43 37.06
N THR A 15 23.13 -36.75 37.97
CA THR A 15 21.87 -36.07 38.28
C THR A 15 22.00 -34.55 38.25
N ILE A 16 21.08 -33.88 37.54
CA ILE A 16 20.69 -32.49 37.80
C ILE A 16 19.16 -32.45 37.76
N GLU A 17 18.53 -32.60 38.92
CA GLU A 17 17.31 -31.83 39.20
C GLU A 17 17.80 -30.49 39.77
N GLN A 18 17.57 -29.41 39.03
CA GLN A 18 17.60 -28.06 39.57
C GLN A 18 16.35 -27.33 39.09
N ALA A 19 15.69 -26.75 40.08
CA ALA A 19 14.38 -26.14 40.00
C ALA A 19 14.40 -24.77 39.28
N LEU A 20 13.27 -24.50 38.63
CA LEU A 20 12.57 -23.21 38.54
C LEU A 20 13.35 -21.97 38.07
N ASP A 21 13.06 -21.57 36.83
CA ASP A 21 12.92 -20.15 36.49
C ASP A 21 11.55 -19.93 35.81
N PRO A 22 10.59 -19.23 36.44
CA PRO A 22 9.28 -18.93 35.83
C PRO A 22 9.30 -17.72 34.88
N SER A 23 10.47 -17.26 34.40
CA SER A 23 10.56 -16.09 33.51
C SER A 23 10.28 -16.36 32.01
N ILE A 24 9.80 -17.57 31.64
CA ILE A 24 9.27 -17.80 30.28
C ILE A 24 7.80 -17.37 30.22
N ALA A 25 7.58 -16.08 30.45
CA ALA A 25 6.40 -15.37 29.97
C ALA A 25 6.83 -14.35 28.92
N GLN A 26 7.59 -14.80 27.91
CA GLN A 26 7.68 -14.05 26.67
C GLN A 26 6.52 -14.50 25.80
N HIS A 27 5.52 -13.63 25.71
CA HIS A 27 4.41 -13.75 24.80
C HIS A 27 4.89 -14.20 23.42
N GLY A 28 4.53 -15.42 23.06
CA GLY A 28 4.63 -15.94 21.70
C GLY A 28 3.62 -15.26 20.80
N GLU A 29 3.69 -13.93 20.68
CA GLU A 29 3.04 -13.22 19.58
C GLU A 29 3.91 -13.50 18.35
N ILE A 30 3.53 -14.55 17.62
CA ILE A 30 3.92 -14.67 16.22
C ILE A 30 3.44 -13.35 15.59
N PRO A 31 4.33 -12.49 15.06
CA PRO A 31 3.88 -11.28 14.39
C PRO A 31 3.03 -11.73 13.22
N ILE A 32 1.71 -11.59 13.33
CA ILE A 32 0.80 -11.80 12.22
C ILE A 32 1.19 -10.71 11.23
N PRO A 33 1.74 -11.04 10.05
CA PRO A 33 2.03 -10.02 9.06
C PRO A 33 0.69 -9.32 8.78
N SER A 34 0.60 -8.06 9.16
CA SER A 34 -0.55 -7.22 8.83
C SER A 34 -0.65 -7.22 7.31
N ALA A 35 -1.61 -7.99 6.80
CA ALA A 35 -1.80 -8.12 5.36
C ALA A 35 -2.08 -6.71 4.83
N VAL A 36 -1.22 -6.22 3.95
CA VAL A 36 -1.40 -4.86 3.46
C VAL A 36 -2.60 -4.85 2.51
N LEU A 37 -3.69 -4.23 2.96
CA LEU A 37 -4.93 -4.17 2.21
C LEU A 37 -4.73 -3.34 0.94
N LYS A 38 -5.12 -3.93 -0.18
CA LYS A 38 -5.17 -3.29 -1.49
C LYS A 38 -6.62 -3.20 -1.93
N ALA A 39 -6.98 -2.09 -2.55
CA ALA A 39 -8.30 -1.86 -3.11
C ALA A 39 -8.19 -1.23 -4.50
N ASP A 40 -9.33 -1.13 -5.16
CA ASP A 40 -9.47 -0.35 -6.37
C ASP A 40 -9.86 1.08 -5.97
N PHE A 41 -9.20 2.05 -6.60
CA PHE A 41 -9.47 3.46 -6.35
C PHE A 41 -9.76 4.17 -7.65
N SER A 42 -10.54 5.25 -7.56
CA SER A 42 -10.66 6.21 -8.64
C SER A 42 -10.26 7.60 -8.18
N ILE A 43 -9.65 8.39 -9.08
CA ILE A 43 -9.40 9.82 -8.89
C ILE A 43 -10.13 10.54 -10.00
N THR A 44 -11.05 11.43 -9.62
CA THR A 44 -11.78 12.31 -10.52
C THR A 44 -11.30 13.75 -10.33
N LEU A 45 -10.88 14.37 -11.42
CA LEU A 45 -10.50 15.78 -11.49
C LEU A 45 -11.58 16.57 -12.22
N LEU A 46 -12.02 17.68 -11.63
CA LEU A 46 -13.00 18.57 -12.19
C LEU A 46 -12.45 20.00 -12.29
N SER A 47 -12.77 20.72 -13.37
CA SER A 47 -12.47 22.16 -13.49
C SER A 47 -13.33 22.81 -14.57
N GLU A 48 -13.66 24.09 -14.40
CA GLU A 48 -14.21 24.92 -15.49
C GLU A 48 -13.17 25.20 -16.59
N SER A 49 -11.88 25.14 -16.24
CA SER A 49 -10.78 25.36 -17.19
C SER A 49 -10.28 24.05 -17.78
N THR A 50 -10.54 23.81 -19.06
CA THR A 50 -10.05 22.62 -19.77
C THR A 50 -8.53 22.54 -19.83
N SER A 51 -7.84 23.68 -19.93
CA SER A 51 -6.37 23.71 -19.98
C SER A 51 -5.75 23.28 -18.65
N ILE A 52 -6.27 23.80 -17.52
CA ILE A 52 -5.81 23.43 -16.18
C ILE A 52 -6.14 21.96 -15.89
N LEU A 53 -7.34 21.50 -16.27
CA LEU A 53 -7.74 20.11 -16.11
C LEU A 53 -6.83 19.16 -16.90
N ASN A 54 -6.58 19.46 -18.18
CA ASN A 54 -5.74 18.63 -19.03
C ASN A 54 -4.28 18.61 -18.55
N ALA A 55 -3.75 19.75 -18.08
CA ALA A 55 -2.41 19.79 -17.51
C ALA A 55 -2.30 18.97 -16.21
N SER A 56 -3.32 19.02 -15.35
CA SER A 56 -3.34 18.28 -14.09
C SER A 56 -3.50 16.78 -14.29
N ILE A 57 -4.42 16.36 -15.19
CA ILE A 57 -4.57 14.93 -15.49
C ILE A 57 -3.32 14.38 -16.20
N GLN A 58 -2.65 15.16 -17.06
CA GLN A 58 -1.42 14.71 -17.70
C GLN A 58 -0.32 14.45 -16.66
N ARG A 59 -0.10 15.37 -15.71
CA ARG A 59 0.86 15.17 -14.61
C ARG A 59 0.55 13.92 -13.80
N LEU A 60 -0.71 13.68 -13.47
CA LEU A 60 -1.13 12.46 -12.77
C LEU A 60 -0.81 11.19 -13.57
N MET A 61 -1.16 11.16 -14.85
CA MET A 61 -0.89 10.02 -15.71
C MET A 61 0.62 9.78 -15.88
N ASP A 62 1.42 10.83 -15.99
CA ASP A 62 2.88 10.72 -16.08
C ASP A 62 3.48 10.08 -14.81
N THR A 63 3.03 10.50 -13.62
CA THR A 63 3.44 9.89 -12.34
C THR A 63 2.98 8.43 -12.23
N ILE A 64 1.76 8.13 -12.64
CA ILE A 64 1.24 6.76 -12.65
C ILE A 64 2.06 5.87 -13.58
N HIS A 65 2.34 6.29 -14.82
CA HIS A 65 3.07 5.50 -15.81
C HIS A 65 4.54 5.27 -15.42
N THR A 66 5.13 6.17 -14.63
CA THR A 66 6.48 6.01 -14.07
C THR A 66 6.50 5.12 -12.82
N THR A 67 5.32 4.79 -12.26
CA THR A 67 5.20 3.88 -11.12
C THR A 67 4.99 2.44 -11.62
N PRO A 68 5.97 1.53 -11.45
CA PRO A 68 5.89 0.19 -12.00
C PRO A 68 4.82 -0.66 -11.32
N GLY A 69 4.19 -1.55 -12.10
CA GLY A 69 3.26 -2.57 -11.59
C GLY A 69 1.85 -2.08 -11.29
N LEU A 70 1.50 -0.85 -11.68
CA LEU A 70 0.13 -0.36 -11.59
C LEU A 70 -0.72 -0.86 -12.75
N SER A 71 -1.94 -1.30 -12.45
CA SER A 71 -2.98 -1.55 -13.43
C SER A 71 -3.95 -0.38 -13.40
N ILE A 72 -4.16 0.28 -14.55
CA ILE A 72 -4.96 1.50 -14.62
C ILE A 72 -5.97 1.47 -15.76
N ARG A 73 -7.03 2.25 -15.62
CA ARG A 73 -7.99 2.55 -16.68
C ARG A 73 -8.25 4.05 -16.74
N GLY A 74 -7.89 4.67 -17.86
CA GLY A 74 -8.11 6.10 -18.09
C GLY A 74 -6.94 6.79 -18.80
N PRO A 75 -7.02 8.12 -18.94
CA PRO A 75 -8.05 9.00 -18.39
C PRO A 75 -9.40 8.88 -19.14
N ILE A 76 -10.48 8.72 -18.40
CA ILE A 76 -11.85 8.64 -18.88
C ILE A 76 -12.44 10.05 -18.86
N ARG A 77 -13.05 10.48 -19.96
CA ARG A 77 -13.85 11.71 -19.98
C ARG A 77 -15.25 11.41 -19.48
N LEU A 78 -15.63 12.02 -18.36
CA LEU A 78 -17.00 11.95 -17.86
C LEU A 78 -17.88 12.99 -18.58
N PRO A 79 -19.22 12.78 -18.61
CA PRO A 79 -20.16 13.78 -19.10
C PRO A 79 -19.89 15.14 -18.48
N LYS A 80 -19.99 16.18 -19.30
CA LYS A 80 -19.87 17.55 -18.81
C LYS A 80 -21.12 17.87 -18.00
N ASP A 81 -20.94 18.41 -16.80
CA ASP A 81 -22.02 19.00 -16.03
C ASP A 81 -21.85 20.52 -16.08
N ASP A 82 -22.86 21.23 -16.58
CA ASP A 82 -22.83 22.67 -16.84
C ASP A 82 -21.56 23.20 -17.55
N LYS A 83 -20.72 23.91 -16.81
CA LYS A 83 -19.44 24.50 -17.26
C LYS A 83 -18.23 23.69 -16.81
N THR A 84 -18.44 22.66 -16.01
CA THR A 84 -17.38 21.87 -15.39
C THR A 84 -17.00 20.69 -16.28
N HIS A 85 -15.72 20.56 -16.56
CA HIS A 85 -15.13 19.44 -17.26
C HIS A 85 -14.60 18.43 -16.26
N SER A 86 -14.77 17.14 -16.53
CA SER A 86 -14.29 16.08 -15.64
C SER A 86 -13.43 15.04 -16.37
N ARG A 87 -12.41 14.53 -15.67
CA ARG A 87 -11.55 13.41 -16.07
C ARG A 87 -11.39 12.47 -14.89
N ARG A 88 -11.56 11.17 -15.12
CA ARG A 88 -11.41 10.13 -14.10
C ARG A 88 -10.32 9.13 -14.50
N VAL A 89 -9.52 8.69 -13.54
CA VAL A 89 -8.61 7.55 -13.69
C VAL A 89 -8.91 6.53 -12.62
N ASP A 90 -9.00 5.26 -13.00
CA ASP A 90 -9.12 4.14 -12.06
C ASP A 90 -7.76 3.47 -11.91
N ILE A 91 -7.38 3.13 -10.68
CA ILE A 91 -6.13 2.45 -10.33
C ILE A 91 -6.48 1.21 -9.53
N LYS A 92 -6.08 0.05 -10.03
CA LYS A 92 -6.50 -1.25 -9.55
C LYS A 92 -5.49 -1.85 -8.57
N SER A 93 -6.00 -2.50 -7.53
CA SER A 93 -5.22 -3.25 -6.55
C SER A 93 -3.99 -2.50 -6.00
N ILE A 94 -4.21 -1.28 -5.51
CA ILE A 94 -3.17 -0.41 -4.93
C ILE A 94 -3.43 -0.21 -3.43
N GLN A 95 -2.38 0.06 -2.67
CA GLN A 95 -2.52 0.50 -1.28
C GLN A 95 -2.85 1.99 -1.25
N GLU A 96 -3.72 2.41 -0.33
CA GLU A 96 -4.07 3.83 -0.19
C GLU A 96 -2.83 4.73 0.02
N LYS A 97 -1.85 4.25 0.80
CA LYS A 97 -0.58 4.97 1.00
C LYS A 97 0.17 5.22 -0.32
N GLN A 98 0.17 4.24 -1.23
CA GLN A 98 0.80 4.39 -2.54
C GLN A 98 0.01 5.34 -3.44
N LEU A 99 -1.34 5.25 -3.41
CA LEU A 99 -2.21 6.20 -4.11
C LEU A 99 -1.94 7.64 -3.68
N ARG A 100 -1.88 7.89 -2.36
CA ARG A 100 -1.58 9.22 -1.80
C ARG A 100 -0.21 9.71 -2.22
N ALA A 101 0.81 8.85 -2.23
CA ALA A 101 2.15 9.20 -2.70
C ALA A 101 2.17 9.57 -4.19
N ILE A 102 1.43 8.85 -5.04
CA ILE A 102 1.29 9.18 -6.47
C ILE A 102 0.60 10.54 -6.65
N ALA A 103 -0.49 10.77 -5.92
CA ALA A 103 -1.21 12.04 -5.98
C ALA A 103 -0.30 13.21 -5.58
N GLU A 104 0.39 13.09 -4.44
CA GLU A 104 1.35 14.08 -3.94
C GLU A 104 2.46 14.39 -4.97
N GLN A 105 3.09 13.34 -5.54
CA GLN A 105 4.14 13.50 -6.55
C GLN A 105 3.63 14.16 -7.84
N SER A 106 2.37 13.94 -8.21
CA SER A 106 1.74 14.60 -9.35
C SER A 106 1.31 16.05 -9.07
N GLY A 107 1.41 16.49 -7.81
CA GLY A 107 0.92 17.78 -7.34
C GLY A 107 -0.61 17.82 -7.26
N ILE A 108 -1.23 16.72 -6.86
CA ILE A 108 -2.66 16.57 -6.59
C ILE A 108 -2.84 16.31 -5.10
N GLU A 109 -3.64 17.16 -4.47
CA GLU A 109 -4.03 16.99 -3.07
C GLU A 109 -5.30 16.15 -2.99
N LEU A 110 -5.24 15.01 -2.29
CA LEU A 110 -6.42 14.22 -1.96
C LEU A 110 -7.04 14.73 -0.65
N SER A 111 -8.35 14.55 -0.52
CA SER A 111 -9.09 14.73 0.74
C SER A 111 -8.64 13.71 1.80
N GLU A 112 -9.05 13.94 3.04
CA GLU A 112 -8.77 13.00 4.14
C GLU A 112 -9.61 11.72 3.95
N GLY A 113 -10.91 11.86 3.65
CA GLY A 113 -11.81 10.74 3.38
C GLY A 113 -12.11 10.51 1.89
N ALA A 114 -12.35 9.24 1.54
CA ALA A 114 -12.88 8.89 0.22
C ALA A 114 -14.30 9.45 0.03
N GLY A 115 -14.63 9.87 -1.19
CA GLY A 115 -15.90 10.51 -1.55
C GLY A 115 -15.97 12.00 -1.23
N GLU A 116 -14.95 12.57 -0.57
CA GLU A 116 -14.90 13.98 -0.24
C GLU A 116 -14.21 14.81 -1.34
N GLU A 117 -14.74 16.01 -1.58
CA GLU A 117 -14.13 16.98 -2.46
C GLU A 117 -12.95 17.72 -1.81
N LYS A 118 -11.86 17.84 -2.55
CA LYS A 118 -10.73 18.70 -2.22
C LYS A 118 -10.51 19.72 -3.34
N ILE A 119 -10.67 21.00 -3.01
CA ILE A 119 -10.41 22.10 -3.95
C ILE A 119 -8.95 22.52 -3.85
N GLN A 120 -8.22 22.44 -4.96
CA GLN A 120 -6.84 22.90 -5.07
C GLN A 120 -6.76 24.41 -5.34
N SER A 121 -5.61 25.00 -5.04
CA SER A 121 -5.33 26.43 -5.29
C SER A 121 -5.43 26.85 -6.76
N ASN A 122 -5.25 25.90 -7.70
CA ASN A 122 -5.37 26.11 -9.15
C ASN A 122 -6.82 25.99 -9.68
N GLY A 123 -7.81 25.79 -8.81
CA GLY A 123 -9.21 25.65 -9.19
C GLY A 123 -9.61 24.26 -9.73
N VAL A 124 -8.76 23.24 -9.56
CA VAL A 124 -9.13 21.84 -9.79
C VAL A 124 -9.79 21.29 -8.52
N VAL A 125 -10.97 20.71 -8.67
CA VAL A 125 -11.60 19.90 -7.62
C VAL A 125 -11.19 18.46 -7.82
N VAL A 126 -10.78 17.81 -6.74
CA VAL A 126 -10.34 16.41 -6.71
C VAL A 126 -11.32 15.63 -5.85
N ILE A 127 -11.78 14.50 -6.36
CA ILE A 127 -12.53 13.52 -5.60
C ILE A 127 -11.79 12.19 -5.77
N PHE A 128 -11.55 11.46 -4.69
CA PHE A 128 -11.11 10.08 -4.80
C PHE A 128 -12.11 9.16 -4.13
N ASP A 129 -12.37 8.01 -4.75
CA ASP A 129 -13.31 7.00 -4.26
C ASP A 129 -12.66 5.62 -4.18
N ILE A 130 -13.24 4.77 -3.35
CA ILE A 130 -12.94 3.33 -3.26
C ILE A 130 -14.01 2.60 -4.09
N GLU A 131 -13.58 1.75 -5.02
CA GLU A 131 -14.45 0.96 -5.91
C GLU A 131 -14.70 -0.46 -5.39
#